data_AF-A0A139TS31-F1
#
_entry.id   AF-A0A139TS31-F1
#
_cell.length_a   1.000
_cell.length_b   1.000
_cell.length_c   1.000
_cell.angle_alpha   90.00
_cell.angle_beta   90.00
_cell.angle_gamma   90.00
#
_symmetry.space_group_name_H-M   'P 1'
#
loop_
_entity.id
_entity.type
_entity.pdbx_description
1 polymer ?
#
loop_
_entity_poly.entity_id
_entity_poly.type
_entity_poly.pdbx_seq_one_letter_code
_entity_poly.pdbx_strand_id
1 'polypeptide(L)'
;MKNGFVKFLAVCALCPLAVHLSRSGDVPEKETLSASLCSAHARTWWRPGVKNPEKTFHVDLEIMKPALWRMVYCNEKDARLAVHDSTGGRSGVLCCEESLFMEDLEYPVLEMECRDWLPAAGAAWVELKGKIPCIIGKEEALSERLSFTMGQKDQKKPLLLKRAVLEEDGSEKDGRGSLEMSFVRDRDSGGHRMEVKLKSSQYMGILRLELTTPEGAPFPAKEDLFSRSSSSGEYSWFWSYLLNPDEKGKVHVSVNYMTGLEWVDMPVEIKFGMSGLVQDSQKGE
;
A
#
# COMPACT_ATOMS: atom_id res chain seq x y z
N MET A 1 29.81 -3.62 -26.34
CA MET A 1 28.65 -3.54 -25.42
C MET A 1 27.41 -3.66 -26.28
N LYS A 2 26.72 -4.81 -26.24
CA LYS A 2 25.51 -5.04 -27.04
C LYS A 2 24.31 -4.73 -26.16
N ASN A 3 23.50 -3.77 -26.62
CA ASN A 3 22.25 -3.32 -26.02
C ASN A 3 21.36 -4.53 -25.68
N GLY A 4 21.03 -4.70 -24.41
CA GLY A 4 20.01 -5.66 -23.98
C GLY A 4 18.66 -5.22 -24.53
N PHE A 5 18.06 -6.06 -25.36
CA PHE A 5 16.69 -5.87 -25.83
C PHE A 5 15.73 -6.09 -24.67
N VAL A 6 15.09 -5.03 -24.19
CA VAL A 6 13.92 -5.11 -23.33
C VAL A 6 12.72 -5.34 -24.25
N LYS A 7 12.11 -6.53 -24.21
CA LYS A 7 10.80 -6.75 -24.83
C LYS A 7 9.72 -6.49 -23.76
N PHE A 8 9.08 -5.34 -23.83
CA PHE A 8 7.84 -5.08 -23.11
C PHE A 8 6.70 -5.80 -23.85
N LEU A 9 6.09 -6.79 -23.23
CA LEU A 9 4.74 -7.24 -23.59
C LEU A 9 3.79 -6.54 -22.61
N ALA A 10 3.49 -5.28 -22.90
CA ALA A 10 2.42 -4.57 -22.22
C ALA A 10 1.11 -5.03 -22.85
N VAL A 11 0.39 -5.91 -22.17
CA VAL A 11 -1.04 -6.08 -22.44
C VAL A 11 -1.74 -4.97 -21.65
N CYS A 12 -1.82 -3.78 -22.24
CA CYS A 12 -2.64 -2.71 -21.70
C CYS A 12 -4.11 -3.05 -21.91
N ALA A 13 -4.74 -3.69 -20.93
CA ALA A 13 -6.19 -3.70 -20.83
C ALA A 13 -6.64 -2.38 -20.18
N LEU A 14 -6.55 -1.28 -20.93
CA LEU A 14 -7.25 -0.05 -20.59
C LEU A 14 -8.65 -0.14 -21.19
N CYS A 15 -9.65 -0.53 -20.39
CA CYS A 15 -11.06 -0.28 -20.67
C CYS A 15 -11.82 -0.12 -19.34
N PRO A 16 -12.49 1.02 -19.09
CA PRO A 16 -13.45 1.13 -18.01
C PRO A 16 -14.69 0.36 -18.46
N LEU A 17 -14.90 -0.84 -17.95
CA LEU A 17 -16.14 -1.58 -18.13
C LEU A 17 -16.74 -1.84 -16.77
N ALA A 18 -17.79 -1.09 -16.47
CA ALA A 18 -18.76 -1.43 -15.45
C ALA A 18 -19.30 -2.83 -15.77
N VAL A 19 -18.74 -3.85 -15.12
CA VAL A 19 -19.28 -5.20 -15.18
C VAL A 19 -20.44 -5.25 -14.19
N HIS A 20 -21.66 -5.30 -14.74
CA HIS A 20 -22.86 -5.60 -13.99
C HIS A 20 -22.72 -6.96 -13.29
N LEU A 21 -22.54 -6.94 -11.96
CA LEU A 21 -22.71 -8.12 -11.12
C LEU A 21 -24.21 -8.41 -10.99
N SER A 22 -24.62 -9.62 -11.36
CA SER A 22 -25.98 -10.11 -11.16
C SER A 22 -26.25 -10.24 -9.66
N ARG A 23 -27.13 -9.37 -9.14
CA ARG A 23 -27.61 -9.37 -7.76
C ARG A 23 -28.65 -10.48 -7.60
N SER A 24 -28.33 -11.50 -6.80
CA SER A 24 -29.30 -12.49 -6.32
C SER A 24 -29.24 -12.55 -4.80
N GLY A 25 -30.30 -12.05 -4.16
CA GLY A 25 -30.60 -12.25 -2.75
C GLY A 25 -30.14 -11.10 -1.86
N ASP A 26 -31.11 -10.34 -1.31
CA ASP A 26 -30.89 -9.38 -0.24
C ASP A 26 -30.34 -10.09 1.00
N VAL A 27 -29.05 -9.92 1.22
CA VAL A 27 -28.37 -10.14 2.49
C VAL A 27 -28.03 -8.74 3.02
N PRO A 28 -28.24 -8.42 4.31
CA PRO A 28 -27.91 -7.10 4.82
C PRO A 28 -26.45 -6.83 4.49
N GLU A 29 -26.19 -5.70 3.83
CA GLU A 29 -24.87 -5.23 3.42
C GLU A 29 -24.02 -5.05 4.69
N LYS A 30 -23.41 -6.15 5.12
CA LYS A 30 -22.43 -6.14 6.19
C LYS A 30 -21.30 -5.26 5.64
N GLU A 31 -20.89 -4.25 6.39
CA GLU A 31 -19.78 -3.35 6.05
C GLU A 31 -18.47 -4.14 5.91
N THR A 32 -18.32 -4.87 4.81
CA THR A 32 -17.22 -5.80 4.59
C THR A 32 -16.21 -5.18 3.66
N LEU A 33 -14.94 -5.17 4.10
CA LEU A 33 -13.76 -5.07 3.24
C LEU A 33 -13.98 -5.91 1.99
N SER A 34 -13.80 -5.32 0.82
CA SER A 34 -13.79 -6.05 -0.44
C SER A 34 -12.69 -5.52 -1.34
N ALA A 35 -12.31 -6.32 -2.33
CA ALA A 35 -11.30 -5.97 -3.31
C ALA A 35 -11.86 -6.13 -4.73
N SER A 36 -11.52 -5.20 -5.61
CA SER A 36 -11.76 -5.26 -7.06
C SER A 36 -10.44 -5.34 -7.80
N LEU A 37 -10.47 -5.89 -9.01
CA LEU A 37 -9.29 -5.94 -9.87
C LEU A 37 -9.01 -4.55 -10.45
N CYS A 38 -7.81 -4.01 -10.21
CA CYS A 38 -7.28 -2.84 -10.93
C CYS A 38 -6.62 -3.27 -12.24
N SER A 39 -5.60 -4.11 -12.13
CA SER A 39 -4.77 -4.54 -13.24
C SER A 39 -4.18 -5.91 -12.99
N ALA A 40 -3.85 -6.61 -14.07
CA ALA A 40 -3.05 -7.82 -14.00
C ALA A 40 -2.10 -7.87 -15.19
N HIS A 41 -0.84 -8.17 -14.95
CA HIS A 41 0.17 -8.20 -16.01
C HIS A 41 1.29 -9.20 -15.74
N ALA A 42 1.87 -9.73 -16.81
CA ALA A 42 3.00 -10.64 -16.74
C ALA A 42 4.30 -9.88 -17.04
N ARG A 43 5.34 -10.15 -16.26
CA ARG A 43 6.70 -9.69 -16.52
C ARG A 43 7.62 -10.89 -16.68
N THR A 44 8.50 -10.82 -17.67
CA THR A 44 9.54 -11.82 -17.89
C THR A 44 10.85 -11.09 -18.06
N TRP A 45 11.79 -11.33 -17.14
CA TRP A 45 13.07 -10.66 -17.12
C TRP A 45 14.21 -11.64 -17.41
N TRP A 46 15.17 -11.19 -18.23
CA TRP A 46 16.35 -11.96 -18.59
C TRP A 46 17.60 -11.28 -18.07
N ARG A 47 18.37 -11.97 -17.23
CA ARG A 47 19.71 -11.53 -16.82
C ARG A 47 20.77 -12.25 -17.69
N PRO A 48 21.74 -11.53 -18.27
CA PRO A 48 22.85 -12.17 -18.97
C PRO A 48 23.54 -13.21 -18.07
N GLY A 49 23.68 -14.46 -18.56
CA GLY A 49 24.30 -15.57 -17.82
C GLY A 49 23.33 -16.46 -17.02
N VAL A 50 22.04 -16.10 -16.91
CA VAL A 50 21.01 -16.93 -16.28
C VAL A 50 20.26 -17.73 -17.35
N LYS A 51 20.19 -19.06 -17.20
CA LYS A 51 19.57 -19.96 -18.18
C LYS A 51 18.04 -19.86 -18.24
N ASN A 52 17.42 -19.55 -17.10
CA ASN A 52 15.96 -19.45 -16.99
C ASN A 52 15.56 -17.99 -16.71
N PRO A 53 14.60 -17.44 -17.45
CA PRO A 53 14.11 -16.10 -17.16
C PRO A 53 13.34 -16.09 -15.83
N GLU A 54 13.49 -15.00 -15.08
CA GLU A 54 12.60 -14.69 -13.96
C GLU A 54 11.24 -14.34 -14.55
N LYS A 55 10.20 -15.04 -14.10
CA LYS A 55 8.82 -14.83 -14.54
C LYS A 55 8.00 -14.38 -13.35
N THR A 56 7.28 -13.29 -13.49
CA THR A 56 6.41 -12.79 -12.42
C THR A 56 5.06 -12.42 -13.00
N PHE A 57 3.99 -12.79 -12.30
CA PHE A 57 2.65 -12.33 -12.61
C PHE A 57 2.20 -11.38 -11.50
N HIS A 58 1.87 -10.15 -11.89
CA HIS A 58 1.44 -9.08 -11.01
C HIS A 58 -0.07 -8.92 -11.10
N VAL A 59 -0.71 -8.72 -9.95
CA VAL A 59 -2.13 -8.41 -9.83
C VAL A 59 -2.28 -7.26 -8.86
N ASP A 60 -2.94 -6.20 -9.29
CA ASP A 60 -3.19 -5.03 -8.46
C ASP A 60 -4.67 -5.05 -8.10
N LEU A 61 -4.96 -4.98 -6.81
CA LEU A 61 -6.32 -4.98 -6.27
C LEU A 61 -6.64 -3.62 -5.66
N GLU A 62 -7.72 -3.02 -6.12
CA GLU A 62 -8.32 -1.86 -5.46
C GLU A 62 -9.11 -2.31 -4.24
N ILE A 63 -8.86 -1.69 -3.09
CA ILE A 63 -9.55 -2.04 -1.85
C ILE A 63 -10.72 -1.09 -1.64
N MET A 64 -11.91 -1.67 -1.67
CA MET A 64 -13.16 -0.97 -1.43
C MET A 64 -13.44 -0.94 0.07
N LYS A 65 -13.59 0.27 0.61
CA LYS A 65 -13.92 0.50 2.01
C LYS A 65 -15.34 1.11 2.16
N PRO A 66 -16.18 0.61 3.08
CA PRO A 66 -17.27 1.35 3.70
C PRO A 66 -16.79 2.68 4.29
N ALA A 67 -17.70 3.65 4.34
CA ALA A 67 -17.40 5.03 4.74
C ALA A 67 -16.88 5.19 6.18
N LEU A 68 -17.08 4.19 7.06
CA LEU A 68 -16.86 4.32 8.51
C LEU A 68 -15.51 3.81 9.02
N TRP A 69 -14.62 3.32 8.15
CA TRP A 69 -13.29 2.85 8.58
C TRP A 69 -12.20 3.10 7.52
N ARG A 70 -10.94 3.06 7.96
CA ARG A 70 -9.75 3.13 7.08
C ARG A 70 -8.92 1.86 7.23
N MET A 71 -8.48 1.30 6.12
CA MET A 71 -7.46 0.25 6.18
C MET A 71 -6.14 0.86 6.64
N VAL A 72 -5.52 0.21 7.61
CA VAL A 72 -4.29 0.64 8.25
C VAL A 72 -3.11 -0.19 7.73
N TYR A 73 -3.32 -1.50 7.64
CA TYR A 73 -2.28 -2.48 7.29
C TYR A 73 -2.88 -3.72 6.65
N CYS A 74 -2.15 -4.31 5.70
CA CYS A 74 -2.37 -5.63 5.16
C CYS A 74 -1.24 -6.55 5.63
N ASN A 75 -1.59 -7.61 6.37
CA ASN A 75 -0.63 -8.64 6.77
C ASN A 75 -0.44 -9.65 5.63
N GLU A 76 0.34 -9.22 4.65
CA GLU A 76 0.75 -9.98 3.47
C GLU A 76 1.44 -11.32 3.77
N LYS A 77 2.12 -11.45 4.92
CA LYS A 77 2.80 -12.69 5.30
C LYS A 77 1.84 -13.80 5.70
N ASP A 78 0.69 -13.42 6.25
CA ASP A 78 -0.37 -14.35 6.66
C ASP A 78 -1.51 -14.43 5.63
N ALA A 79 -1.38 -13.72 4.51
CA ALA A 79 -2.32 -13.80 3.40
C ALA A 79 -2.35 -15.21 2.81
N ARG A 80 -3.55 -15.77 2.68
CA ARG A 80 -3.78 -17.12 2.14
C ARG A 80 -4.56 -17.00 0.85
N LEU A 81 -3.88 -16.55 -0.20
CA LEU A 81 -4.44 -16.36 -1.53
C LEU A 81 -3.92 -17.43 -2.48
N ALA A 82 -4.86 -18.13 -3.10
CA ALA A 82 -4.60 -19.06 -4.18
C ALA A 82 -4.87 -18.38 -5.51
N VAL A 83 -3.92 -18.46 -6.42
CA VAL A 83 -4.07 -18.05 -7.82
C VAL A 83 -4.15 -19.29 -8.67
N HIS A 84 -5.14 -19.36 -9.56
CA HIS A 84 -5.26 -20.46 -10.48
C HIS A 84 -5.75 -20.02 -11.85
N ASP A 85 -5.32 -20.74 -12.88
CA ASP A 85 -5.76 -20.53 -14.24
C ASP A 85 -6.75 -21.61 -14.69
N SER A 86 -7.45 -21.34 -15.78
CA SER A 86 -8.46 -22.24 -16.36
C SER A 86 -7.92 -23.60 -16.82
N THR A 87 -6.60 -23.76 -16.97
CA THR A 87 -5.96 -25.02 -17.37
C THR A 87 -5.59 -25.89 -16.17
N GLY A 88 -5.84 -25.40 -14.96
CA GLY A 88 -5.49 -26.06 -13.70
C GLY A 88 -4.11 -25.68 -13.17
N GLY A 89 -3.42 -24.72 -13.78
CA GLY A 89 -2.20 -24.11 -13.25
C GLY A 89 -2.49 -23.40 -11.94
N ARG A 90 -1.57 -23.49 -10.95
CA ARG A 90 -1.74 -22.90 -9.61
C ARG A 90 -0.48 -22.23 -9.11
N SER A 91 -0.65 -21.15 -8.37
CA SER A 91 0.38 -20.48 -7.58
C SER A 91 -0.15 -20.06 -6.22
N GLY A 92 0.71 -20.04 -5.22
CA GLY A 92 0.49 -19.18 -4.04
C GLY A 92 0.93 -17.76 -4.38
N VAL A 93 0.28 -16.77 -3.77
CA VAL A 93 0.81 -15.40 -3.78
C VAL A 93 2.00 -15.35 -2.82
N LEU A 94 3.13 -14.85 -3.28
CA LEU A 94 4.40 -14.90 -2.53
C LEU A 94 4.76 -13.56 -1.89
N CYS A 95 4.31 -12.45 -2.49
CA CYS A 95 4.49 -11.13 -1.92
C CYS A 95 3.23 -10.30 -2.22
N CYS A 96 2.66 -9.68 -1.21
CA CYS A 96 1.94 -8.43 -1.45
C CYS A 96 2.92 -7.30 -1.15
N GLU A 97 2.75 -6.16 -1.81
CA GLU A 97 3.33 -4.90 -1.37
C GLU A 97 2.16 -3.92 -1.32
N GLU A 98 1.92 -3.34 -0.15
CA GLU A 98 0.97 -2.24 -0.05
C GLU A 98 1.59 -0.98 -0.66
N SER A 99 1.28 -0.71 -1.92
CA SER A 99 1.43 0.61 -2.51
C SER A 99 0.33 1.54 -1.98
N LEU A 100 0.45 1.95 -0.71
CA LEU A 100 -0.32 3.08 -0.19
C LEU A 100 0.23 4.36 -0.81
N PHE A 101 -0.13 4.63 -2.05
CA PHE A 101 0.04 5.96 -2.62
C PHE A 101 -0.93 6.91 -1.89
N MET A 102 -0.34 7.72 -1.01
CA MET A 102 -0.61 9.14 -0.76
C MET A 102 -2.05 9.62 -0.98
N GLU A 103 -2.68 10.08 0.10
CA GLU A 103 -3.75 11.09 0.30
C GLU A 103 -4.89 11.34 -0.73
N ASP A 104 -4.74 11.02 -2.01
CA ASP A 104 -5.67 11.33 -3.11
C ASP A 104 -6.33 10.10 -3.74
N LEU A 105 -5.91 8.88 -3.42
CA LEU A 105 -6.62 7.69 -3.86
C LEU A 105 -7.75 7.38 -2.89
N GLU A 106 -8.98 7.59 -3.35
CA GLU A 106 -10.23 7.21 -2.67
C GLU A 106 -10.21 5.72 -2.25
N TYR A 107 -9.40 4.91 -2.95
CA TYR A 107 -9.23 3.46 -2.76
C TYR A 107 -7.73 3.05 -2.77
N PRO A 108 -7.19 2.46 -1.69
CA PRO A 108 -5.81 1.98 -1.69
C PRO A 108 -5.64 0.77 -2.62
N VAL A 109 -4.46 0.65 -3.24
CA VAL A 109 -4.13 -0.44 -4.16
C VAL A 109 -3.17 -1.42 -3.47
N LEU A 110 -3.54 -2.69 -3.45
CA LEU A 110 -2.70 -3.80 -3.02
C LEU A 110 -2.07 -4.45 -4.23
N GLU A 111 -0.75 -4.36 -4.36
CA GLU A 111 0.00 -5.03 -5.40
C GLU A 111 0.36 -6.44 -4.94
N MET A 112 0.18 -7.42 -5.83
CA MET A 112 0.40 -8.83 -5.54
C MET A 112 1.31 -9.45 -6.59
N GLU A 113 2.32 -10.20 -6.15
CA GLU A 113 3.33 -10.82 -7.00
C GLU A 113 3.32 -12.36 -6.85
N CYS A 114 3.14 -13.04 -7.98
CA CYS A 114 3.35 -14.48 -8.14
C CYS A 114 4.69 -14.73 -8.83
N ARG A 115 5.73 -15.05 -8.05
CA ARG A 115 7.07 -15.33 -8.57
C ARG A 115 7.17 -16.72 -9.19
N ASP A 116 7.98 -16.82 -10.23
CA ASP A 116 8.24 -18.02 -11.03
C ASP A 116 7.00 -18.69 -11.62
N TRP A 117 5.90 -17.94 -11.74
CA TRP A 117 4.63 -18.43 -12.25
C TRP A 117 4.02 -17.46 -13.27
N LEU A 118 3.39 -18.03 -14.30
CA LEU A 118 2.56 -17.32 -15.27
C LEU A 118 1.35 -18.20 -15.60
N PRO A 119 0.20 -17.60 -15.97
CA PRO A 119 -0.90 -18.34 -16.56
C PRO A 119 -0.44 -19.15 -17.77
N ALA A 120 -0.95 -20.37 -17.93
CA ALA A 120 -0.58 -21.25 -19.04
C ALA A 120 -0.92 -20.65 -20.41
N ALA A 121 -0.15 -21.03 -21.44
CA ALA A 121 -0.48 -20.69 -22.83
C ALA A 121 -1.81 -21.35 -23.21
N GLY A 122 -2.86 -20.54 -23.40
CA GLY A 122 -4.23 -21.00 -23.63
C GLY A 122 -5.16 -20.92 -22.42
N ALA A 123 -4.69 -20.39 -21.28
CA ALA A 123 -5.59 -20.05 -20.18
C ALA A 123 -6.59 -18.98 -20.61
N ALA A 124 -7.89 -19.27 -20.46
CA ALA A 124 -8.97 -18.34 -20.74
C ALA A 124 -9.19 -17.33 -19.60
N TRP A 125 -8.93 -17.75 -18.36
CA TRP A 125 -9.12 -16.93 -17.17
C TRP A 125 -8.12 -17.26 -16.07
N VAL A 126 -7.98 -16.31 -15.15
CA VAL A 126 -7.28 -16.45 -13.86
C VAL A 126 -8.27 -16.11 -12.75
N GLU A 127 -8.19 -16.84 -11.65
CA GLU A 127 -8.99 -16.63 -10.46
C GLU A 127 -8.09 -16.53 -9.23
N LEU A 128 -8.35 -15.52 -8.41
CA LEU A 128 -7.76 -15.29 -7.11
C LEU A 128 -8.81 -15.59 -6.06
N LYS A 129 -8.48 -16.50 -5.15
CA LYS A 129 -9.40 -16.93 -4.10
C LYS A 129 -8.68 -17.07 -2.77
N GLY A 130 -9.25 -16.48 -1.73
CA GLY A 130 -8.73 -16.63 -0.38
C GLY A 130 -9.09 -15.47 0.54
N LYS A 131 -8.21 -15.24 1.51
CA LYS A 131 -8.38 -14.20 2.52
C LYS A 131 -7.07 -13.46 2.76
N ILE A 132 -7.21 -12.17 3.02
CA ILE A 132 -6.13 -11.28 3.38
C ILE A 132 -6.42 -10.72 4.78
N PRO A 133 -5.62 -11.06 5.79
CA PRO A 133 -5.75 -10.46 7.11
C PRO A 133 -5.32 -8.98 7.05
N CYS A 134 -6.24 -8.09 7.39
CA CYS A 134 -6.00 -6.65 7.41
C CYS A 134 -6.28 -6.10 8.81
N ILE A 135 -5.63 -4.99 9.14
CA ILE A 135 -6.00 -4.13 10.27
C ILE A 135 -6.80 -2.96 9.69
N ILE A 136 -7.99 -2.74 10.24
CA ILE A 136 -8.78 -1.53 10.00
C ILE A 136 -8.73 -0.64 11.24
N GLY A 137 -8.96 0.65 11.06
CA GLY A 137 -9.22 1.60 12.15
C GLY A 137 -10.54 2.34 11.93
N LYS A 138 -11.18 2.74 13.03
CA LYS A 138 -12.52 3.35 13.03
C LYS A 138 -12.51 4.83 13.41
N GLU A 139 -11.48 5.27 14.14
CA GLU A 139 -11.39 6.62 14.69
C GLU A 139 -10.03 7.24 14.38
N GLU A 140 -10.01 8.47 13.85
CA GLU A 140 -8.77 9.26 13.72
C GLU A 140 -8.44 9.95 15.06
N ALA A 141 -7.17 9.91 15.43
CA ALA A 141 -6.62 10.56 16.60
C ALA A 141 -5.36 11.37 16.22
N LEU A 142 -5.07 12.40 17.01
CA LEU A 142 -3.89 13.24 16.83
C LEU A 142 -2.99 13.15 18.06
N SER A 143 -1.68 13.01 17.84
CA SER A 143 -0.70 12.94 18.91
C SER A 143 -0.50 14.30 19.61
N GLU A 144 0.27 14.28 20.69
CA GLU A 144 0.87 15.52 21.21
C GLU A 144 1.80 16.17 20.17
N ARG A 145 1.97 17.49 20.29
CA ARG A 145 2.85 18.28 19.42
C ARG A 145 4.30 18.16 19.89
N LEU A 146 5.16 17.61 19.05
CA LEU A 146 6.60 17.55 19.28
C LEU A 146 7.29 18.72 18.57
N SER A 147 8.05 19.52 19.33
CA SER A 147 8.72 20.72 18.82
C SER A 147 10.14 20.44 18.35
N PHE A 148 10.46 20.70 17.09
CA PHE A 148 11.78 20.55 16.48
C PHE A 148 12.32 21.89 15.99
N THR A 149 13.64 22.02 15.94
CA THR A 149 14.34 23.22 15.48
C THR A 149 14.88 23.02 14.07
N MET A 150 14.57 23.92 13.14
CA MET A 150 15.07 23.87 11.76
C MET A 150 16.60 23.95 11.72
N GLY A 151 17.22 23.09 10.91
CA GLY A 151 18.68 23.04 10.71
C GLY A 151 19.47 22.37 11.83
N GLN A 152 18.85 22.01 12.96
CA GLN A 152 19.49 21.22 14.00
C GLN A 152 19.55 19.75 13.58
N LYS A 153 20.76 19.17 13.62
CA LYS A 153 21.01 17.77 13.27
C LYS A 153 20.62 16.81 14.39
N ASP A 154 20.34 15.56 14.03
CA ASP A 154 20.16 14.41 14.92
C ASP A 154 19.08 14.60 15.99
N GLN A 155 18.00 15.32 15.66
CA GLN A 155 16.90 15.50 16.58
C GLN A 155 16.05 14.24 16.65
N LYS A 156 15.92 13.70 17.86
CA LYS A 156 15.14 12.51 18.16
C LYS A 156 14.25 12.77 19.37
N LYS A 157 12.96 12.47 19.26
CA LYS A 157 11.98 12.66 20.34
C LYS A 157 11.15 11.39 20.53
N PRO A 158 10.92 10.98 21.79
CA PRO A 158 10.00 9.88 22.07
C PRO A 158 8.58 10.30 21.68
N LEU A 159 7.79 9.33 21.24
CA LEU A 159 6.39 9.50 20.88
C LEU A 159 5.56 8.40 21.54
N LEU A 160 4.46 8.77 22.17
CA LEU A 160 3.45 7.86 22.71
C LEU A 160 2.12 8.11 22.01
N LEU A 161 1.59 7.09 21.35
CA LEU A 161 0.30 7.13 20.67
C LEU A 161 -0.67 6.20 21.41
N LYS A 162 -1.79 6.74 21.87
CA LYS A 162 -2.72 5.97 22.71
C LYS A 162 -3.54 5.02 21.87
N ARG A 163 -3.67 3.75 22.27
CA ARG A 163 -4.46 2.73 21.53
C ARG A 163 -4.08 2.63 20.03
N ALA A 164 -2.81 2.83 19.71
CA ALA A 164 -2.34 2.89 18.33
C ALA A 164 -1.80 1.54 17.80
N VAL A 165 -1.70 0.54 18.66
CA VAL A 165 -1.21 -0.80 18.35
C VAL A 165 -2.33 -1.81 18.62
N LEU A 166 -2.53 -2.73 17.68
CA LEU A 166 -3.41 -3.88 17.83
C LEU A 166 -2.56 -5.09 18.22
N GLU A 167 -2.86 -5.69 19.36
CA GLU A 167 -2.19 -6.91 19.85
C GLU A 167 -2.82 -8.16 19.20
N GLU A 168 -2.16 -9.31 19.33
CA GLU A 168 -2.62 -10.58 18.72
C GLU A 168 -3.98 -11.06 19.29
N ASP A 169 -4.28 -10.70 20.53
CA ASP A 169 -5.56 -11.02 21.18
C ASP A 169 -6.71 -10.09 20.74
N GLY A 170 -6.44 -9.14 19.85
CA GLY A 170 -7.40 -8.16 19.34
C GLY A 170 -7.60 -6.95 20.25
N SER A 171 -6.86 -6.84 21.37
CA SER A 171 -6.90 -5.67 22.23
C SER A 171 -6.00 -4.54 21.70
N GLU A 172 -6.36 -3.30 22.03
CA GLU A 172 -5.54 -2.13 21.69
C GLU A 172 -4.61 -1.74 22.84
N LYS A 173 -3.40 -1.28 22.48
CA LYS A 173 -2.40 -0.79 23.42
C LYS A 173 -1.78 0.51 22.93
N ASP A 174 -1.21 1.26 23.86
CA ASP A 174 -0.39 2.43 23.54
C ASP A 174 0.87 2.03 22.76
N GLY A 175 1.03 2.63 21.59
CA GLY A 175 2.20 2.50 20.73
C GLY A 175 3.31 3.43 21.17
N ARG A 176 4.52 2.89 21.28
CA ARG A 176 5.73 3.66 21.57
C ARG A 176 6.60 3.73 20.33
N GLY A 177 7.06 4.92 20.01
CA GLY A 177 7.98 5.12 18.91
C GLY A 177 8.94 6.26 19.18
N SER A 178 9.76 6.53 18.18
CA SER A 178 10.62 7.71 18.18
C SER A 178 10.53 8.43 16.84
N LEU A 179 10.30 9.74 16.92
CA LEU A 179 10.30 10.62 15.78
C LEU A 179 11.69 11.26 15.64
N GLU A 180 12.32 11.02 14.50
CA GLU A 180 13.64 11.50 14.12
C GLU A 180 13.49 12.53 13.00
N MET A 181 14.20 13.65 13.08
CA MET A 181 14.17 14.70 12.06
C MET A 181 15.58 15.02 11.57
N SER A 182 15.73 15.04 10.25
CA SER A 182 16.97 15.40 9.55
C SER A 182 16.72 16.41 8.44
N PHE A 183 17.76 17.15 8.09
CA PHE A 183 17.74 18.13 7.01
C PHE A 183 18.77 17.74 5.96
N VAL A 184 18.29 17.57 4.73
CA VAL A 184 19.13 17.18 3.60
C VAL A 184 19.12 18.32 2.60
N ARG A 185 20.31 18.70 2.12
CA ARG A 185 20.44 19.61 0.98
C ARG A 185 20.47 18.78 -0.28
N ASP A 186 19.52 19.03 -1.16
CA ASP A 186 19.51 18.49 -2.51
C ASP A 186 20.66 19.15 -3.29
N ARG A 187 21.61 18.33 -3.74
CA ARG A 187 22.81 18.82 -4.43
C ARG A 187 22.52 19.30 -5.85
N ASP A 188 21.46 18.78 -6.46
CA ASP A 188 21.15 19.01 -7.88
C ASP A 188 20.20 20.20 -8.05
N SER A 189 19.22 20.35 -7.15
CA SER A 189 18.29 21.50 -7.17
C SER A 189 18.73 22.67 -6.28
N GLY A 190 19.70 22.46 -5.39
CA GLY A 190 20.05 23.41 -4.33
C GLY A 190 18.96 23.56 -3.26
N GLY A 191 17.86 22.81 -3.38
CA GLY A 191 16.72 22.84 -2.47
C GLY A 191 17.02 22.22 -1.11
N HIS A 192 16.20 22.57 -0.13
CA HIS A 192 16.28 22.03 1.23
C HIS A 192 15.13 21.06 1.46
N ARG A 193 15.45 19.86 1.96
CA ARG A 193 14.47 18.83 2.35
C ARG A 193 14.48 18.64 3.85
N MET A 194 13.29 18.53 4.43
CA MET A 194 13.09 18.04 5.78
C MET A 194 12.65 16.59 5.69
N GLU A 195 13.40 15.70 6.33
CA GLU A 195 13.08 14.29 6.43
C GLU A 195 12.63 14.00 7.85
N VAL A 196 11.49 13.34 7.99
CA VAL A 196 10.95 12.90 9.27
C VAL A 196 10.79 11.39 9.22
N LYS A 197 11.31 10.70 10.23
CA LYS A 197 11.22 9.25 10.35
C LYS A 197 10.62 8.86 11.69
N LEU A 198 9.53 8.11 11.66
CA LEU A 198 8.97 7.46 12.85
C LEU A 198 9.44 6.01 12.87
N LYS A 199 10.02 5.57 13.99
CA LYS A 199 10.41 4.17 14.22
C LYS A 199 9.65 3.58 15.39
N SER A 200 9.24 2.33 15.28
CA SER A 200 8.68 1.54 16.37
C SER A 200 8.95 0.05 16.19
N SER A 201 9.02 -0.69 17.29
CA SER A 201 9.05 -2.16 17.27
C SER A 201 7.66 -2.76 17.02
N GLN A 202 6.60 -1.96 17.02
CA GLN A 202 5.22 -2.40 16.84
C GLN A 202 4.62 -1.68 15.63
N TYR A 203 3.78 -2.39 14.88
CA TYR A 203 3.01 -1.77 13.83
C TYR A 203 1.99 -0.82 14.46
N MET A 204 1.91 0.41 13.95
CA MET A 204 0.99 1.43 14.44
C MET A 204 0.09 1.94 13.33
N GLY A 205 -1.11 2.39 13.70
CA GLY A 205 -2.11 2.95 12.79
C GLY A 205 -1.78 4.28 12.14
N ILE A 206 -0.54 4.53 11.75
CA ILE A 206 -0.06 5.84 11.29
C ILE A 206 -0.67 6.21 9.94
N LEU A 207 -1.20 7.43 9.85
CA LEU A 207 -1.76 7.99 8.63
C LEU A 207 -0.81 9.02 8.01
N ARG A 208 -0.65 10.17 8.67
CA ARG A 208 0.10 11.32 8.16
C ARG A 208 0.71 12.15 9.28
N LEU A 209 1.54 13.12 8.92
CA LEU A 209 2.02 14.14 9.84
C LEU A 209 1.22 15.42 9.66
N GLU A 210 0.98 16.10 10.79
CA GLU A 210 0.52 17.49 10.79
C GLU A 210 1.68 18.39 11.22
N LEU A 211 2.11 19.24 10.29
CA LEU A 211 3.18 20.20 10.49
C LEU A 211 2.60 21.58 10.76
N THR A 212 2.94 22.16 11.91
CA THR A 212 2.48 23.49 12.31
C THR A 212 3.62 24.37 12.80
N THR A 213 3.44 25.69 12.71
CA THR A 213 4.31 26.66 13.39
C THR A 213 4.03 26.66 14.90
N PRO A 214 4.88 27.27 15.73
CA PRO A 214 4.62 27.41 17.17
C PRO A 214 3.30 28.12 17.50
N GLU A 215 2.86 29.01 16.61
CA GLU A 215 1.61 29.77 16.69
C GLU A 215 0.39 28.93 16.25
N GLY A 216 0.61 27.73 15.72
CA GLY A 216 -0.44 26.80 15.29
C GLY A 216 -0.89 26.96 13.84
N ALA A 217 -0.23 27.80 13.04
CA ALA A 217 -0.50 27.89 11.60
C ALA A 217 0.10 26.68 10.85
N PRO A 218 -0.42 26.28 9.68
CA PRO A 218 0.21 25.27 8.84
C PRO A 218 1.66 25.64 8.51
N PHE A 219 2.57 24.67 8.66
CA PHE A 219 3.97 24.90 8.33
C PHE A 219 4.15 24.92 6.81
N PRO A 220 4.90 25.90 6.23
CA PRO A 220 5.00 26.08 4.78
C PRO A 220 5.99 25.09 4.15
N ALA A 221 5.62 23.81 4.12
CA ALA A 221 6.36 22.73 3.50
C ALA A 221 5.43 21.89 2.61
N LYS A 222 5.96 21.37 1.51
CA LYS A 222 5.20 20.50 0.60
C LYS A 222 5.67 19.07 0.76
N GLU A 223 4.75 18.14 1.00
CA GLU A 223 5.09 16.72 1.01
C GLU A 223 5.58 16.26 -0.38
N ASP A 224 6.70 15.56 -0.39
CA ASP A 224 7.41 15.08 -1.58
C ASP A 224 7.30 13.57 -1.70
N LEU A 225 7.53 12.88 -0.58
CA LEU A 225 7.53 11.42 -0.53
C LEU A 225 7.06 10.95 0.83
N PHE A 226 6.22 9.92 0.81
CA PHE A 226 5.93 9.06 1.94
C PHE A 226 6.37 7.62 1.62
N SER A 227 6.94 6.92 2.58
CA SER A 227 7.20 5.49 2.47
C SER A 227 7.12 4.80 3.82
N ARG A 228 6.80 3.51 3.78
CA ARG A 228 6.81 2.63 4.94
C ARG A 228 7.73 1.45 4.66
N SER A 229 8.38 0.97 5.70
CA SER A 229 9.23 -0.22 5.62
C SER A 229 9.15 -1.02 6.90
N SER A 230 9.37 -2.32 6.78
CA SER A 230 9.56 -3.20 7.91
C SER A 230 10.86 -3.98 7.71
N SER A 231 11.75 -3.97 8.70
CA SER A 231 13.01 -4.71 8.65
C SER A 231 13.39 -5.19 10.04
N SER A 232 13.74 -6.47 10.17
CA SER A 232 14.34 -7.03 11.40
C SER A 232 13.57 -6.72 12.69
N GLY A 233 12.23 -6.71 12.64
CA GLY A 233 11.37 -6.44 13.80
C GLY A 233 11.17 -4.96 14.15
N GLU A 234 11.59 -4.04 13.26
CA GLU A 234 11.30 -2.61 13.35
C GLU A 234 10.43 -2.16 12.18
N TYR A 235 9.41 -1.36 12.48
CA TYR A 235 8.57 -0.65 11.54
C TYR A 235 9.03 0.81 11.45
N SER A 236 9.15 1.31 10.23
CA SER A 236 9.56 2.68 9.97
C SER A 236 8.60 3.35 8.98
N TRP A 237 8.15 4.55 9.32
CA TRP A 237 7.44 5.47 8.44
C TRP A 237 8.36 6.65 8.14
N PHE A 238 8.43 7.06 6.88
CA PHE A 238 9.32 8.11 6.42
C PHE A 238 8.55 9.11 5.58
N TRP A 239 8.72 10.39 5.90
CA TRP A 239 8.19 11.51 5.14
C TRP A 239 9.34 12.42 4.72
N SER A 240 9.29 12.90 3.48
CA SER A 240 10.16 13.95 2.95
C SER A 240 9.30 15.15 2.58
N TYR A 241 9.72 16.33 3.02
CA TYR A 241 9.08 17.59 2.70
C TYR A 241 10.06 18.54 2.02
N LEU A 242 9.64 19.14 0.90
CA LEU A 242 10.33 20.25 0.27
C LEU A 242 10.08 21.52 1.08
N LEU A 243 11.18 22.18 1.45
CA LEU A 243 11.18 23.43 2.19
C LEU A 243 11.40 24.63 1.28
N ASN A 244 10.86 25.77 1.68
CA ASN A 244 11.27 27.05 1.10
C ASN A 244 12.72 27.37 1.48
N PRO A 245 13.51 28.02 0.59
CA PRO A 245 14.94 28.27 0.80
C PRO A 245 15.30 29.01 2.10
N ASP A 246 14.41 29.88 2.57
CA ASP A 246 14.62 30.74 3.74
C ASP A 246 13.93 30.24 5.02
N GLU A 247 13.35 29.03 4.99
CA GLU A 247 12.57 28.51 6.12
C GLU A 247 13.45 28.25 7.34
N LYS A 248 13.11 28.88 8.47
CA LYS A 248 13.88 28.88 9.71
C LYS A 248 12.93 28.87 10.90
N GLY A 249 13.45 28.48 12.07
CA GLY A 249 12.72 28.54 13.33
C GLY A 249 12.35 27.17 13.87
N LYS A 250 11.16 27.06 14.45
CA LYS A 250 10.66 25.81 15.03
C LYS A 250 9.49 25.27 14.22
N VAL A 251 9.43 23.96 14.10
CA VAL A 251 8.29 23.23 13.54
C VAL A 251 7.71 22.33 14.62
N HIS A 252 6.39 22.33 14.75
CA HIS A 252 5.64 21.41 15.59
C HIS A 252 5.11 20.28 14.71
N VAL A 253 5.44 19.06 15.09
CA VAL A 253 5.01 17.85 14.40
C VAL A 253 4.03 17.10 15.29
N SER A 254 2.85 16.81 14.76
CA SER A 254 1.91 15.86 15.34
C SER A 254 1.74 14.70 14.38
N VAL A 255 1.45 13.52 14.90
CA VAL A 255 1.18 12.33 14.11
C VAL A 255 -0.33 12.09 14.15
N ASN A 256 -0.94 12.05 12.97
CA ASN A 256 -2.31 11.60 12.79
C ASN A 256 -2.30 10.07 12.61
N TYR A 257 -3.14 9.37 13.37
CA TYR A 257 -3.16 7.92 13.42
C TYR A 257 -4.57 7.40 13.69
N MET A 258 -4.78 6.13 13.42
CA MET A 258 -6.03 5.42 13.65
C MET A 258 -6.05 4.73 15.01
N THR A 259 -7.23 4.71 15.60
CA THR A 259 -7.62 3.93 16.78
C THR A 259 -8.94 3.21 16.50
N GLY A 260 -9.43 2.41 17.45
CA GLY A 260 -10.51 1.45 17.22
C GLY A 260 -10.06 0.36 16.26
N LEU A 261 -8.83 -0.12 16.43
CA LEU A 261 -8.19 -1.09 15.56
C LEU A 261 -8.85 -2.47 15.67
N GLU A 262 -9.02 -3.13 14.54
CA GLU A 262 -9.61 -4.48 14.48
C GLU A 262 -8.97 -5.30 13.35
N TRP A 263 -8.78 -6.60 13.62
CA TRP A 263 -8.41 -7.58 12.61
C TRP A 263 -9.62 -7.98 11.77
N VAL A 264 -9.50 -7.86 10.46
CA VAL A 264 -10.53 -8.28 9.52
C VAL A 264 -9.90 -9.15 8.44
N ASP A 265 -10.50 -10.33 8.22
CA ASP A 265 -10.23 -11.13 7.04
C ASP A 265 -10.95 -10.52 5.84
N MET A 266 -10.24 -9.81 4.97
CA MET A 266 -10.79 -9.39 3.68
C MET A 266 -10.90 -10.60 2.76
N PRO A 267 -12.13 -11.01 2.36
CA PRO A 267 -12.30 -12.07 1.37
C PRO A 267 -11.90 -11.56 -0.02
N VAL A 268 -11.15 -12.37 -0.74
CA VAL A 268 -10.84 -12.14 -2.16
C VAL A 268 -11.39 -13.30 -2.96
N GLU A 269 -12.31 -13.02 -3.87
CA GLU A 269 -12.85 -13.96 -4.85
C GLU A 269 -13.04 -13.22 -6.17
N ILE A 270 -11.97 -13.17 -6.96
CA ILE A 270 -11.90 -12.38 -8.19
C ILE A 270 -11.52 -13.31 -9.33
N LYS A 271 -12.28 -13.27 -10.42
CA LYS A 271 -12.02 -14.04 -11.64
C LYS A 271 -12.02 -13.12 -12.84
N PHE A 272 -10.96 -13.14 -13.63
CA PHE A 272 -10.81 -12.29 -14.81
C PHE A 272 -10.29 -13.06 -16.02
N GLY A 273 -10.74 -12.63 -17.21
CA GLY A 273 -10.33 -13.23 -18.48
C GLY A 273 -8.94 -12.77 -18.93
N MET A 274 -8.21 -13.64 -19.61
CA MET A 274 -6.84 -13.37 -20.10
C MET A 274 -6.79 -12.66 -21.46
N SER A 275 -7.94 -12.44 -22.12
CA SER A 275 -8.01 -12.07 -23.54
C SER A 275 -8.78 -10.78 -23.88
N GLY A 276 -9.37 -10.06 -22.92
CA GLY A 276 -10.45 -9.12 -23.25
C GLY A 276 -11.70 -9.83 -23.82
N LEU A 277 -12.80 -9.08 -24.07
CA LEU A 277 -14.16 -9.60 -24.35
C LEU A 277 -14.19 -10.73 -25.38
N VAL A 278 -14.77 -11.86 -24.96
CA VAL A 278 -15.29 -12.88 -25.88
C VAL A 278 -16.57 -12.31 -26.49
N GLN A 279 -16.55 -11.96 -27.78
CA GLN A 279 -17.80 -11.90 -28.53
C GLN A 279 -18.30 -13.33 -28.68
N ASP A 280 -19.48 -13.60 -28.12
CA ASP A 280 -20.28 -14.72 -28.57
C ASP A 280 -20.66 -14.45 -30.03
N SER A 281 -19.89 -14.99 -30.96
CA SER A 281 -20.42 -15.24 -32.29
C SER A 281 -21.47 -16.33 -32.13
N GLN A 282 -22.72 -15.87 -32.03
CA GLN A 282 -23.91 -16.68 -32.23
C GLN A 282 -23.65 -17.66 -33.38
N LYS A 283 -23.91 -18.94 -33.12
CA LYS A 283 -24.19 -19.90 -34.18
C LYS A 283 -25.35 -19.35 -35.01
N GLY A 284 -25.04 -18.86 -36.20
CA GLY A 284 -26.00 -18.53 -37.23
C GLY A 284 -25.72 -19.41 -38.45
N GLU A 285 -26.57 -20.43 -38.59
CA GLU A 285 -26.95 -21.23 -39.76
C GLU A 285 -25.88 -21.70 -40.78
#